data_AF-I6N5M2-F1
#
_entry.id   AF-I6N5M2-F1
#
_cell.length_a   1.000
_cell.length_b   1.000
_cell.length_c   1.000
_cell.angle_alpha   90.00
_cell.angle_beta   90.00
_cell.angle_gamma   90.00
#
_symmetry.space_group_name_H-M   'P 1'
#
loop_
_entity.id
_entity.type
_entity.pdbx_description
1 polymer ?
#
loop_
_entity_poly.entity_id
_entity_poly.type
_entity_poly.pdbx_seq_one_letter_code
_entity_poly.pdbx_strand_id
1 'polypeptide(L)'
;MNITVIWTGFVILISILEELDKKHFVLFGGAMFYFMYLYNQVKPTSISSKSVLLLFNVPTLILWYIIFVYNDFLSINPVSHEVFMSWFFIYFYLMLYFLIVH
;
A
#
# COMPACT_ATOMS: atom_id res chain seq x y z
N MET A 1 -3.28 23.86 -0.54
CA MET A 1 -2.70 23.12 -1.67
C MET A 1 -3.20 21.69 -1.57
N ASN A 2 -3.78 21.13 -2.62
CA ASN A 2 -4.43 19.83 -2.52
C ASN A 2 -3.35 18.74 -2.62
N ILE A 3 -3.10 17.98 -1.54
CA ILE A 3 -2.02 16.99 -1.49
C ILE A 3 -2.17 15.95 -2.61
N THR A 4 -3.41 15.67 -2.99
CA THR A 4 -3.79 14.81 -4.11
C THR A 4 -3.22 15.32 -5.43
N VAL A 5 -3.22 16.63 -5.68
CA VAL A 5 -2.67 17.22 -6.91
C VAL A 5 -1.14 17.07 -6.96
N ILE A 6 -0.48 17.24 -5.81
CA ILE A 6 0.98 17.05 -5.68
C ILE A 6 1.33 15.57 -5.91
N TRP A 7 0.53 14.66 -5.34
CA TRP A 7 0.69 13.22 -5.48
C TRP A 7 0.48 12.76 -6.93
N THR A 8 -0.61 13.18 -7.57
CA THR A 8 -0.91 12.86 -8.97
C THR A 8 0.16 13.43 -9.89
N GLY A 9 0.60 14.67 -9.68
CA GLY A 9 1.69 15.27 -10.46
C GLY A 9 3.01 14.52 -10.33
N PHE A 10 3.34 14.06 -9.12
CA PHE A 10 4.53 13.26 -8.87
C PHE A 10 4.47 11.87 -9.54
N VAL A 11 3.32 11.20 -9.48
CA VAL A 11 3.11 9.91 -10.17
C VAL A 11 3.26 10.10 -11.67
N ILE A 12 2.63 11.12 -12.26
CA ILE A 12 2.74 11.41 -13.69
C ILE A 12 4.20 11.71 -14.07
N LEU A 13 4.91 12.51 -13.28
CA LEU A 13 6.32 12.84 -13.53
C LEU A 13 7.19 11.58 -13.55
N ILE A 14 7.04 10.70 -12.55
CA ILE A 14 7.76 9.42 -12.49
C ILE A 14 7.37 8.51 -13.67
N SER A 15 6.10 8.49 -14.08
CA SER A 15 5.64 7.66 -15.19
C SER A 15 6.19 8.09 -16.56
N ILE A 16 6.59 9.35 -16.73
CA ILE A 16 7.15 9.88 -17.99
C ILE A 16 8.67 9.62 -18.07
N LEU A 17 9.34 9.46 -16.93
CA LEU A 17 10.78 9.24 -16.86
C LEU A 17 11.10 7.74 -17.05
N GLU A 18 11.23 7.33 -18.32
CA GLU A 18 11.50 5.93 -18.71
C GLU A 18 12.80 5.34 -18.13
N GLU A 19 13.79 6.17 -17.75
CA GLU A 19 15.09 5.73 -17.22
C GLU A 19 15.11 5.47 -15.70
N LEU A 20 13.96 5.58 -15.02
CA LEU A 20 13.89 5.39 -13.57
C LEU A 20 14.06 3.92 -13.17
N ASP A 21 15.29 3.57 -12.84
CA ASP A 21 15.60 2.26 -12.28
C ASP A 21 15.00 2.08 -10.86
N LYS A 22 14.90 0.83 -10.39
CA LYS A 22 14.20 0.45 -9.13
C LYS A 22 14.64 1.28 -7.92
N LYS A 23 15.93 1.62 -7.85
CA LYS A 23 16.51 2.41 -6.74
C LYS A 23 15.96 3.83 -6.71
N HIS A 24 15.78 4.45 -7.87
CA HIS A 24 15.22 5.79 -7.98
C HIS A 24 13.75 5.80 -7.58
N PHE A 25 12.99 4.78 -7.99
CA PHE A 25 11.60 4.62 -7.57
C PHE A 25 11.46 4.55 -6.05
N VAL A 26 12.31 3.76 -5.37
CA VAL A 26 12.32 3.67 -3.90
C VAL A 26 12.72 5.00 -3.27
N LEU A 27 13.75 5.67 -3.80
CA LEU A 27 14.26 6.92 -3.24
C LEU A 27 13.23 8.05 -3.38
N PHE A 28 12.64 8.22 -4.57
CA PHE A 28 11.62 9.24 -4.81
C PHE A 28 10.32 8.92 -4.07
N GLY A 29 9.88 7.66 -4.07
CA GLY A 29 8.73 7.23 -3.29
C GLY A 29 8.90 7.51 -1.80
N GLY A 30 10.06 7.16 -1.24
CA GLY A 30 10.41 7.44 0.15
C GLY A 30 10.45 8.94 0.48
N ALA A 31 11.06 9.75 -0.40
CA ALA A 31 11.05 11.20 -0.26
C ALA A 31 9.63 11.77 -0.26
N MET A 32 8.73 11.25 -1.11
CA MET A 32 7.34 11.67 -1.12
C MET A 32 6.58 11.30 0.14
N PHE A 33 6.78 10.08 0.66
CA PHE A 33 6.21 9.70 1.96
C PHE A 33 6.69 10.61 3.08
N TYR A 34 7.97 10.99 3.07
CA TYR A 34 8.54 11.92 4.05
C TYR A 34 7.94 13.33 3.93
N PHE A 35 7.78 13.85 2.71
CA PHE A 35 7.09 15.13 2.49
C PHE A 35 5.63 15.08 2.95
N MET A 36 4.94 13.97 2.70
CA MET A 36 3.56 13.77 3.16
C MET A 36 3.48 13.75 4.69
N TYR A 37 4.44 13.10 5.36
CA TYR A 37 4.56 13.11 6.81
C TYR A 37 4.77 14.54 7.36
N LEU A 38 5.75 15.28 6.83
CA LEU A 38 6.01 16.66 7.24
C LEU A 38 4.81 17.57 6.98
N TYR A 39 4.15 17.43 5.83
CA TYR A 39 2.95 18.20 5.51
C TYR A 39 1.82 17.91 6.51
N ASN A 40 1.63 16.63 6.87
CA ASN A 40 0.59 16.23 7.81
C ASN A 40 0.84 16.78 9.22
N GLN A 41 2.10 17.05 9.60
CA GLN A 41 2.43 17.74 10.87
C GLN A 41 2.02 19.21 10.87
N VAL A 42 2.14 19.90 9.73
CA VAL A 42 1.79 21.33 9.59
C VAL A 42 0.29 21.53 9.41
N LYS A 43 -0.34 20.66 8.62
CA LYS A 43 -1.78 20.69 8.36
C LYS A 43 -2.32 19.27 8.42
N PRO A 44 -2.85 18.84 9.58
CA PRO A 44 -3.39 17.51 9.76
C PRO A 44 -4.45 17.24 8.70
N THR A 45 -4.19 16.25 7.87
CA THR A 45 -5.16 15.77 6.90
C THR A 45 -6.20 15.01 7.73
N SER A 46 -7.41 15.54 7.86
CA SER A 46 -8.51 14.89 8.58
C SER A 46 -9.09 13.76 7.75
N ILE A 47 -8.28 12.75 7.45
CA ILE A 47 -8.73 11.50 6.85
C ILE A 47 -9.07 10.57 8.01
N SER A 48 -10.27 10.00 8.00
CA SER A 48 -10.63 9.01 9.01
C SER A 48 -9.73 7.79 8.88
N SER A 49 -9.40 7.17 10.01
CA SER A 49 -8.72 5.86 10.07
C SER A 49 -9.36 4.83 9.14
N LYS A 50 -10.71 4.84 9.07
CA LYS A 50 -11.51 3.99 8.17
C LYS A 50 -11.17 4.20 6.69
N SER A 51 -11.06 5.44 6.25
CA SER A 51 -10.72 5.76 4.85
C SER A 51 -9.28 5.34 4.52
N VAL A 52 -8.34 5.49 5.46
CA VAL A 52 -6.97 5.00 5.28
C VAL A 52 -6.95 3.48 5.17
N LEU A 53 -7.62 2.77 6.08
CA LEU A 53 -7.75 1.30 6.04
C LEU A 53 -8.33 0.83 4.69
N LEU A 54 -9.44 1.41 4.23
CA LEU A 54 -10.04 1.07 2.93
C LEU A 54 -9.09 1.28 1.76
N LEU A 55 -8.37 2.41 1.72
CA LEU A 55 -7.42 2.72 0.65
C LEU A 55 -6.24 1.75 0.62
N PHE A 56 -5.77 1.29 1.78
CA PHE A 56 -4.70 0.28 1.86
C PHE A 56 -5.21 -1.13 1.55
N ASN A 57 -6.49 -1.44 1.76
CA ASN A 57 -7.02 -2.78 1.56
C ASN A 57 -6.94 -3.23 0.09
N VAL A 58 -7.24 -2.34 -0.86
CA VAL A 58 -7.19 -2.65 -2.31
C VAL A 58 -5.80 -3.13 -2.76
N PRO A 59 -4.69 -2.39 -2.56
CA PRO A 59 -3.36 -2.87 -2.93
C PRO A 59 -2.95 -4.11 -2.11
N THR A 60 -3.37 -4.23 -0.85
CA THR A 60 -3.08 -5.43 -0.05
C THR A 60 -3.79 -6.68 -0.58
N LEU A 61 -5.02 -6.58 -1.06
CA LEU A 61 -5.73 -7.69 -1.70
C LEU A 61 -5.07 -8.11 -3.02
N ILE A 62 -4.56 -7.17 -3.80
CA ILE A 62 -3.78 -7.47 -5.01
C ILE A 62 -2.50 -8.23 -4.64
N LEU A 63 -1.80 -7.83 -3.57
CA LEU A 63 -0.63 -8.55 -3.08
C LEU A 63 -0.99 -9.97 -2.59
N TRP A 64 -2.08 -10.13 -1.84
CA TRP A 64 -2.58 -11.45 -1.45
C TRP A 64 -2.83 -12.33 -2.68
N TYR A 65 -3.48 -11.80 -3.72
CA TYR A 65 -3.70 -12.53 -4.97
C TYR A 65 -2.41 -12.92 -5.68
N ILE A 66 -1.43 -12.01 -5.75
CA ILE A 66 -0.12 -12.30 -6.36
C ILE A 66 0.59 -13.41 -5.56
N ILE A 67 0.60 -13.34 -4.23
CA ILE A 67 1.20 -14.38 -3.39
C ILE A 67 0.46 -15.71 -3.59
N PHE A 68 -0.86 -15.69 -3.72
CA PHE A 68 -1.66 -16.90 -3.96
C PHE A 68 -1.32 -17.58 -5.29
N VAL A 69 -1.33 -16.81 -6.38
CA VAL A 69 -1.13 -17.34 -7.74
C VAL A 69 0.33 -17.72 -8.00
N TYR A 70 1.27 -16.93 -7.48
CA TYR A 70 2.70 -17.08 -7.72
C TYR A 70 3.43 -17.64 -6.49
N ASN A 71 2.72 -18.34 -5.61
CA ASN A 71 3.25 -18.90 -4.37
C ASN A 71 4.54 -19.69 -4.62
N ASP A 72 4.50 -20.60 -5.60
CA ASP A 72 5.62 -21.47 -5.95
C ASP A 72 6.79 -20.74 -6.62
N PHE A 73 6.55 -19.54 -7.17
CA PHE A 73 7.57 -18.73 -7.85
C PHE A 73 8.23 -17.71 -6.92
N LEU A 74 7.47 -17.15 -5.97
CA LEU A 74 7.91 -16.07 -5.09
C LEU A 74 8.48 -16.55 -3.75
N SER A 75 8.17 -17.78 -3.33
CA SER A 75 8.55 -18.29 -2.01
C SER A 75 9.68 -19.31 -2.08
N ILE A 76 10.62 -19.23 -1.12
CA ILE A 76 11.68 -20.25 -0.93
C ILE A 76 11.07 -21.58 -0.47
N ASN A 77 9.96 -21.52 0.27
CA ASN A 77 9.12 -22.66 0.65
C ASN A 77 7.66 -22.32 0.37
N PRO A 78 7.01 -22.96 -0.63
CA PRO A 78 5.60 -22.73 -0.93
C PRO A 78 4.73 -23.08 0.27
N VAL A 79 3.82 -22.18 0.58
CA VAL A 79 2.87 -22.32 1.68
C VAL A 79 1.70 -23.20 1.23
N SER A 80 1.26 -24.14 2.04
CA SER A 80 0.09 -24.95 1.70
C SER A 80 -1.17 -24.07 1.60
N HIS A 81 -2.11 -24.47 0.75
CA HIS A 81 -3.36 -23.74 0.54
C HIS A 81 -4.11 -23.44 1.86
N GLU A 82 -4.17 -24.44 2.75
CA GLU A 82 -4.85 -24.32 4.05
C GLU A 82 -4.23 -23.25 4.96
N VAL A 83 -2.90 -23.21 5.02
CA VAL A 83 -2.16 -22.23 5.84
C VAL A 83 -2.35 -20.83 5.26
N PHE A 84 -2.26 -20.70 3.93
CA PHE A 84 -2.48 -19.43 3.25
C PHE A 84 -3.89 -18.89 3.51
N MET A 85 -4.91 -19.73 3.34
CA MET A 85 -6.31 -19.33 3.57
C MET A 85 -6.53 -18.95 5.03
N SER A 86 -5.90 -19.65 5.98
CA SER A 86 -5.96 -19.31 7.40
C SER A 86 -5.40 -17.91 7.68
N TRP A 87 -4.24 -17.56 7.11
CA TRP A 87 -3.67 -16.22 7.26
C TRP A 87 -4.52 -15.14 6.57
N PHE A 88 -5.08 -15.45 5.40
CA PHE A 88 -5.98 -14.54 4.71
C PHE A 88 -7.25 -14.25 5.53
N PHE A 89 -7.84 -15.27 6.16
CA PHE A 89 -8.99 -15.10 7.05
C PHE A 89 -8.65 -14.29 8.31
N ILE A 90 -7.49 -14.52 8.92
CA ILE A 90 -7.01 -13.71 10.06
C ILE A 90 -6.86 -12.25 9.63
N TYR A 91 -6.22 -12.01 8.49
CA TYR A 91 -6.08 -10.67 7.91
C TYR A 91 -7.45 -10.01 7.72
N PHE A 92 -8.40 -10.72 7.09
CA PHE A 92 -9.74 -10.19 6.81
C PHE A 92 -10.52 -9.89 8.09
N TYR A 93 -10.44 -10.77 9.09
CA TYR A 93 -11.05 -10.57 10.40
C TYR A 93 -10.50 -9.32 11.09
N LEU A 94 -9.18 -9.15 11.14
CA LEU A 94 -8.55 -7.96 11.72
C LEU A 94 -8.98 -6.70 10.96
N MET A 95 -9.05 -6.75 9.63
CA MET A 95 -9.52 -5.65 8.80
C MET A 95 -10.94 -5.21 9.17
N LEU A 96 -11.87 -6.17 9.23
CA LEU A 96 -13.25 -5.90 9.62
C LEU A 96 -13.35 -5.37 11.05
N TYR A 97 -12.60 -5.96 11.98
CA TYR A 97 -12.54 -5.50 13.37
C TYR A 97 -12.10 -4.03 13.45
N PHE A 98 -11.00 -3.68 12.79
CA PHE A 98 -10.51 -2.31 12.77
C PHE A 98 -11.48 -1.34 12.09
N LEU A 99 -12.22 -1.76 11.06
CA LEU A 99 -13.16 -0.91 10.34
C LEU A 99 -14.47 -0.66 11.13
N ILE A 100 -14.90 -1.63 11.94
CA ILE A 100 -16.12 -1.53 12.74
C ILE A 100 -15.85 -0.78 14.06
N VAL A 101 -14.74 -1.10 14.73
CA VAL A 101 -14.42 -0.62 16.08
C VAL A 101 -13.76 0.77 16.08
N HIS A 102 -13.01 1.12 15.03
CA HIS A 102 -12.34 2.43 14.87
C HIS A 102 -12.84 3.16 13.64
#